data_AF-A0AAD4H170-F1
#
_entry.id   AF-A0AAD4H170-F1
#
_cell.length_a   1.000
_cell.length_b   1.000
_cell.length_c   1.000
_cell.angle_alpha   90.00
_cell.angle_beta   90.00
_cell.angle_gamma   90.00
#
_symmetry.space_group_name_H-M   'P 1'
#
loop_
_entity.id
_entity.type
_entity.pdbx_description
1 polymer ?
#
loop_
_entity_poly.entity_id
_entity_poly.type
_entity_poly.pdbx_seq_one_letter_code
_entity_poly.pdbx_strand_id
1 'polypeptide(L)'
;MAKEQHQFRVLEFYSGIGGMHYAFDRSGHKGQILKAFDINTTANEVYAHNHGKKQLAQRNIEAVPMEIYDNQEADVWLMSPPCQPYTRTGNQEGSKDARAKSFLYLMDILPKLTHPPNYILLENVKGFEESDSRDLLVEALAGAGYEFQELLITPLQLGIPNSRMRYYCLARRVAKVGGFVKPVTGTLIGYIPSLEEDGNGEEKDTMEKQDFVDGRRQGDLSGLSTPVAVKKQRTGISTSTVTKDGDAAAKPDEDALLADPMLALKVDTLEQYIEFKDVNDPRMERYMIPDKTLLKYGRLFDIVKETTRRSCCFTKGYYHFVESTGSIFQMVTDKD
;
A
#
# COMPACT_ATOMS: atom_id res chain seq x y z
N MET A 1 -29.64 -9.31 -15.75
CA MET A 1 -29.50 -7.95 -15.16
C MET A 1 -28.05 -7.77 -14.77
N ALA A 2 -27.37 -6.71 -15.23
CA ALA A 2 -26.01 -6.44 -14.77
C ALA A 2 -26.05 -6.19 -13.25
N LYS A 3 -25.18 -6.87 -12.48
CA LYS A 3 -25.04 -6.57 -11.05
C LYS A 3 -24.62 -5.11 -10.94
N GLU A 4 -25.44 -4.29 -10.29
CA GLU A 4 -25.05 -2.92 -9.94
C GLU A 4 -23.74 -2.99 -9.18
N GLN A 5 -22.70 -2.34 -9.70
CA GLN A 5 -21.41 -2.28 -9.02
C GLN A 5 -21.58 -1.50 -7.72
N HIS A 6 -21.10 -2.07 -6.62
CA HIS A 6 -21.10 -1.43 -5.32
C HIS A 6 -20.35 -0.09 -5.39
N GLN A 7 -20.96 0.98 -4.86
CA GLN A 7 -20.33 2.30 -4.79
C GLN A 7 -19.60 2.44 -3.45
N PHE A 8 -18.27 2.43 -3.49
CA PHE A 8 -17.43 2.54 -2.31
C PHE A 8 -17.49 3.94 -1.69
N ARG A 9 -17.62 3.98 -0.37
CA ARG A 9 -17.50 5.19 0.45
C ARG A 9 -16.14 5.20 1.11
N VAL A 10 -15.33 6.22 0.84
CA VAL A 10 -13.91 6.22 1.24
C VAL A 10 -13.61 7.36 2.21
N LEU A 11 -12.88 7.07 3.29
CA LEU A 11 -12.18 8.07 4.10
C LEU A 11 -10.70 8.01 3.80
N GLU A 12 -10.11 9.18 3.54
CA GLU A 12 -8.70 9.35 3.23
C GLU A 12 -8.03 10.08 4.40
N PHE A 13 -7.20 9.36 5.15
CA PHE A 13 -6.44 9.92 6.28
C PHE A 13 -5.01 10.26 5.84
N TYR A 14 -4.48 11.37 6.32
CA TYR A 14 -3.15 11.87 5.93
C TYR A 14 -3.09 12.14 4.41
N SER A 15 -4.10 12.83 3.89
CA SER A 15 -4.36 12.91 2.45
C SER A 15 -3.24 13.61 1.67
N GLY A 16 -2.46 14.48 2.31
CA GLY A 16 -1.41 15.26 1.65
C GLY A 16 -1.97 15.98 0.42
N ILE A 17 -1.33 15.75 -0.73
CA ILE A 17 -1.75 16.34 -2.02
C ILE A 17 -2.75 15.47 -2.81
N GLY A 18 -3.25 14.36 -2.24
CA GLY A 18 -4.28 13.51 -2.87
C GLY A 18 -3.75 12.28 -3.60
N GLY A 19 -2.59 11.75 -3.19
CA GLY A 19 -2.02 10.54 -3.81
C GLY A 19 -2.95 9.32 -3.72
N MET A 20 -3.60 9.12 -2.57
CA MET A 20 -4.55 8.02 -2.37
C MET A 20 -5.87 8.28 -3.13
N HIS A 21 -6.33 9.53 -3.21
CA HIS A 21 -7.46 9.91 -4.07
C HIS A 21 -7.21 9.55 -5.54
N TYR A 22 -6.08 9.97 -6.11
CA TYR A 22 -5.72 9.60 -7.49
C TYR A 22 -5.60 8.08 -7.69
N ALA A 23 -5.05 7.36 -6.70
CA ALA A 23 -4.98 5.90 -6.75
C ALA A 23 -6.37 5.25 -6.76
N PHE A 24 -7.30 5.76 -5.94
CA PHE A 24 -8.68 5.30 -5.92
C PHE A 24 -9.38 5.56 -7.27
N ASP A 25 -9.28 6.77 -7.81
CA ASP A 25 -9.86 7.11 -9.12
C ASP A 25 -9.31 6.23 -10.25
N ARG A 26 -7.99 5.97 -10.23
CA ARG A 26 -7.32 5.13 -11.24
C ARG A 26 -7.58 3.63 -11.07
N SER A 27 -8.01 3.17 -9.90
CA SER A 27 -8.33 1.76 -9.66
C SER A 27 -9.51 1.25 -10.49
N GLY A 28 -10.34 2.15 -11.03
CA GLY A 28 -11.55 1.82 -11.79
C GLY A 28 -12.75 1.42 -10.91
N HIS A 29 -12.58 1.33 -9.59
CA HIS A 29 -13.69 1.11 -8.65
C HIS A 29 -14.66 2.30 -8.65
N LYS A 30 -15.96 2.02 -8.59
CA LYS A 30 -16.99 3.06 -8.45
C LYS A 30 -17.10 3.47 -6.99
N GLY A 31 -17.12 4.76 -6.72
CA GLY A 31 -17.25 5.28 -5.36
C GLY A 31 -16.87 6.75 -5.25
N GLN A 32 -16.70 7.22 -4.02
CA GLN A 32 -16.32 8.59 -3.73
C GLN A 32 -15.52 8.69 -2.44
N ILE A 33 -14.61 9.67 -2.41
CA ILE A 33 -14.02 10.16 -1.17
C ILE A 33 -15.07 10.99 -0.43
N LEU A 34 -15.46 10.55 0.77
CA LEU A 34 -16.39 11.28 1.64
C LEU A 34 -15.69 12.46 2.30
N LYS A 35 -14.53 12.17 2.90
CA LYS A 35 -13.66 13.14 3.56
C LYS A 35 -12.19 12.77 3.42
N ALA A 36 -11.37 13.81 3.30
CA ALA A 36 -9.92 13.74 3.26
C ALA A 36 -9.31 14.62 4.36
N PHE A 37 -8.50 14.01 5.22
CA PHE A 37 -7.98 14.64 6.44
C PHE A 37 -6.49 14.93 6.34
N ASP A 38 -6.12 16.20 6.47
CA ASP A 38 -4.73 16.63 6.64
C ASP A 38 -4.66 17.95 7.41
N ILE A 39 -3.63 18.11 8.25
CA ILE A 39 -3.39 19.34 9.03
C ILE A 39 -2.61 20.39 8.23
N ASN A 40 -1.87 19.98 7.19
CA ASN A 40 -0.99 20.86 6.44
C ASN A 40 -1.79 21.71 5.46
N THR A 41 -1.82 23.03 5.72
CA THR A 41 -2.55 24.01 4.90
C THR A 41 -2.08 24.03 3.45
N THR A 42 -0.77 23.95 3.21
CA THR A 42 -0.20 23.97 1.86
C THR A 42 -0.56 22.71 1.08
N ALA A 43 -0.52 21.54 1.72
CA ALA A 43 -0.97 20.30 1.09
C ALA A 43 -2.47 20.36 0.76
N ASN A 44 -3.29 20.90 1.68
CA ASN A 44 -4.72 21.09 1.47
C ASN A 44 -5.05 22.07 0.33
N GLU A 45 -4.25 23.11 0.12
CA GLU A 45 -4.40 24.02 -1.03
C GLU A 45 -4.19 23.27 -2.36
N VAL A 46 -3.15 22.44 -2.43
CA VAL A 46 -2.87 21.60 -3.61
C VAL A 46 -3.96 20.54 -3.81
N TYR A 47 -4.39 19.87 -2.73
CA TYR A 47 -5.50 18.91 -2.80
C TYR A 47 -6.78 19.60 -3.30
N ALA A 48 -7.13 20.76 -2.74
CA ALA A 48 -8.31 21.52 -3.10
C ALA A 48 -8.30 21.97 -4.57
N HIS A 49 -7.12 22.31 -5.08
CA HIS A 49 -6.94 22.68 -6.48
C HIS A 49 -7.32 21.52 -7.42
N ASN A 50 -6.98 20.28 -7.05
CA ASN A 50 -7.16 19.10 -7.90
C ASN A 50 -8.51 18.38 -7.69
N HIS A 51 -8.96 18.25 -6.44
CA HIS A 51 -10.13 17.44 -6.06
C HIS A 51 -11.30 18.28 -5.48
N GLY A 52 -11.11 19.59 -5.35
CA GLY A 52 -12.09 20.51 -4.77
C GLY A 52 -12.07 20.54 -3.23
N LYS A 53 -12.72 21.58 -2.67
CA LYS A 53 -12.69 21.86 -1.22
C LYS A 53 -13.73 21.10 -0.39
N LYS A 54 -14.74 20.49 -1.02
CA LYS A 54 -15.93 19.95 -0.33
C LYS A 54 -15.57 18.76 0.58
N GLN A 55 -14.64 17.93 0.14
CA GLN A 55 -14.24 16.70 0.84
C GLN A 55 -13.12 16.96 1.85
N LEU A 56 -12.39 18.07 1.73
CA LEU A 56 -11.31 18.40 2.65
C LEU A 56 -11.82 18.66 4.08
N ALA A 57 -11.12 18.07 5.02
CA ALA A 57 -11.28 18.25 6.45
C ALA A 57 -9.92 18.61 7.05
N GLN A 58 -9.62 19.92 7.10
CA GLN A 58 -8.41 20.41 7.75
C GLN A 58 -8.56 20.30 9.27
N ARG A 59 -8.29 19.10 9.78
CA ARG A 59 -8.50 18.73 11.19
C ARG A 59 -7.36 17.82 11.62
N ASN A 60 -7.04 17.92 12.90
CA ASN A 60 -6.19 16.92 13.52
C ASN A 60 -7.01 15.64 13.77
N ILE A 61 -6.49 14.49 13.35
CA ILE A 61 -7.26 13.24 13.28
C ILE A 61 -7.73 12.79 14.68
N GLU A 62 -6.86 12.88 15.70
CA GLU A 62 -7.18 12.53 17.08
C GLU A 62 -8.08 13.54 17.80
N ALA A 63 -8.29 14.72 17.21
CA ALA A 63 -9.18 15.74 17.78
C ALA A 63 -10.63 15.58 17.31
N VAL A 64 -10.89 14.69 16.35
CA VAL A 64 -12.23 14.41 15.83
C VAL A 64 -12.82 13.23 16.60
N PRO A 65 -14.04 13.35 17.18
CA PRO A 65 -14.69 12.24 17.88
C PRO A 65 -14.93 11.03 16.98
N MET A 66 -14.84 9.81 17.54
CA MET A 66 -14.92 8.57 16.76
C MET A 66 -16.26 8.41 16.04
N GLU A 67 -17.33 8.94 16.62
CA GLU A 67 -18.68 8.90 16.06
C GLU A 67 -18.75 9.65 14.73
N ILE A 68 -17.91 10.68 14.55
CA ILE A 68 -17.87 11.40 13.27
C ILE A 68 -17.35 10.50 12.15
N TYR A 69 -16.37 9.64 12.45
CA TYR A 69 -15.86 8.65 11.50
C TYR A 69 -16.84 7.50 11.31
N ASP A 70 -17.41 6.98 12.40
CA ASP A 70 -18.35 5.85 12.39
C ASP A 70 -19.63 6.19 11.60
N ASN A 71 -20.17 7.40 11.78
CA ASN A 71 -21.35 7.90 11.06
C ASN A 71 -21.11 8.14 9.55
N GLN A 72 -19.85 8.10 9.08
CA GLN A 72 -19.60 8.12 7.64
C GLN A 72 -19.92 6.78 6.99
N GLU A 73 -20.03 5.69 7.76
CA GLU A 73 -20.26 4.33 7.24
C GLU A 73 -19.36 4.05 6.03
N ALA A 74 -18.07 4.35 6.19
CA ALA A 74 -17.10 4.22 5.11
C ALA A 74 -16.81 2.74 4.85
N ASP A 75 -16.77 2.34 3.59
CA ASP A 75 -16.37 0.99 3.18
C ASP A 75 -14.84 0.84 3.20
N VAL A 76 -14.11 1.94 3.01
CA VAL A 76 -12.66 1.92 2.83
C VAL A 76 -12.00 3.03 3.65
N TRP A 77 -10.93 2.69 4.37
CA TRP A 77 -9.96 3.67 4.85
C TRP A 77 -8.67 3.58 4.03
N LEU A 78 -8.24 4.71 3.47
CA LEU A 78 -6.93 4.88 2.85
C LEU A 78 -6.07 5.74 3.77
N MET A 79 -4.84 5.33 4.06
CA MET A 79 -3.99 6.07 5.00
C MET A 79 -2.49 6.00 4.69
N SER A 80 -1.80 7.12 4.91
CA SER A 80 -0.33 7.23 4.87
C SER A 80 0.17 7.95 6.13
N PRO A 81 0.08 7.33 7.32
CA PRO A 81 0.49 7.97 8.56
C PRO A 81 1.99 8.33 8.54
N PRO A 82 2.38 9.45 9.15
CA PRO A 82 3.79 9.87 9.15
C PRO A 82 4.68 8.84 9.84
N CYS A 83 5.73 8.40 9.14
CA CYS A 83 6.78 7.57 9.74
C CYS A 83 7.70 8.44 10.61
N GLN A 84 7.68 8.22 11.91
CA GLN A 84 8.58 8.86 12.88
C GLN A 84 9.21 7.77 13.74
N PRO A 85 10.40 7.98 14.35
CA PRO A 85 11.18 6.87 14.88
C PRO A 85 10.45 6.17 16.02
N TYR A 86 9.77 5.07 15.67
CA TYR A 86 9.16 4.10 16.58
C TYR A 86 10.22 3.06 16.99
N THR A 87 11.45 3.51 17.26
CA THR A 87 12.58 2.62 17.50
C THR A 87 12.50 1.97 18.87
N ARG A 88 12.70 0.65 18.88
CA ARG A 88 12.85 -0.22 20.06
C ARG A 88 14.13 0.02 20.89
N THR A 89 14.96 1.00 20.50
CA THR A 89 16.31 1.20 21.05
C THR A 89 16.49 2.62 21.57
N GLY A 90 16.44 2.77 22.90
CA GLY A 90 16.93 3.94 23.61
C GLY A 90 15.88 5.00 23.94
N ASN A 91 15.45 5.00 25.21
CA ASN A 91 14.47 5.86 25.87
C ASN A 91 13.00 5.58 25.54
N GLN A 92 12.29 5.10 26.56
CA GLN A 92 10.83 4.95 26.65
C GLN A 92 10.11 6.32 26.62
N GLU A 93 10.30 7.10 25.56
CA GLU A 93 9.55 8.33 25.29
C GLU A 93 8.88 8.33 23.89
N GLY A 94 8.97 7.24 23.13
CA GLY A 94 8.35 7.11 21.79
C GLY A 94 6.82 7.24 21.80
N SER A 95 6.16 6.97 22.93
CA SER A 95 4.71 7.12 23.11
C SER A 95 4.25 8.57 23.41
N LYS A 96 5.18 9.53 23.53
CA LYS A 96 4.85 10.95 23.75
C LYS A 96 4.91 11.80 22.49
N ASP A 97 5.36 11.28 21.34
CA ASP A 97 5.38 12.09 20.12
C ASP A 97 3.93 12.43 19.70
N ALA A 98 3.62 13.72 19.69
CA ALA A 98 2.32 14.24 19.29
C ALA A 98 1.91 13.77 17.88
N ARG A 99 2.88 13.42 17.03
CA ARG A 99 2.65 13.04 15.63
C ARG A 99 2.33 11.55 15.45
N ALA A 100 2.57 10.71 16.46
CA ALA A 100 2.11 9.32 16.50
C ALA A 100 0.67 9.20 17.01
N LYS A 101 0.18 10.22 17.74
CA LYS A 101 -1.11 10.19 18.44
C LYS A 101 -2.29 9.95 17.50
N SER A 102 -2.27 10.58 16.33
CA SER A 102 -3.31 10.40 15.30
C SER A 102 -3.41 8.94 14.85
N PHE A 103 -2.27 8.27 14.61
CA PHE A 103 -2.25 6.88 14.21
C PHE A 103 -2.70 5.95 15.34
N LEU A 104 -2.16 6.14 16.55
CA LEU A 104 -2.55 5.38 17.74
C LEU A 104 -4.04 5.53 18.04
N TYR A 105 -4.59 6.74 17.87
CA TYR A 105 -6.00 7.01 18.03
C TYR A 105 -6.85 6.23 17.02
N LEU A 106 -6.48 6.21 15.73
CA LEU A 106 -7.18 5.40 14.73
C LEU A 106 -7.16 3.91 15.08
N MET A 107 -6.03 3.39 15.57
CA MET A 107 -5.91 1.98 15.99
C MET A 107 -6.75 1.67 17.23
N ASP A 108 -6.85 2.60 18.17
CA ASP A 108 -7.67 2.47 19.38
C ASP A 108 -9.18 2.49 19.07
N ILE A 109 -9.64 3.32 18.13
CA ILE A 109 -11.07 3.42 17.82
C ILE A 109 -11.56 2.32 16.87
N LEU A 110 -10.70 1.79 15.99
CA LEU A 110 -11.08 0.80 14.97
C LEU A 110 -11.90 -0.38 15.54
N PRO A 111 -11.48 -1.08 16.62
CA PRO A 111 -12.26 -2.18 17.20
C PRO A 111 -13.51 -1.72 17.98
N LYS A 112 -13.69 -0.42 18.20
CA LYS A 112 -14.83 0.17 18.93
C LYS A 112 -15.93 0.68 18.00
N LEU A 113 -15.67 0.79 16.69
CA LEU A 113 -16.63 1.27 15.71
C LEU A 113 -17.82 0.32 15.59
N THR A 114 -19.01 0.89 15.42
CA THR A 114 -20.24 0.14 15.12
C THR A 114 -20.23 -0.29 13.65
N HIS A 115 -19.73 0.57 12.77
CA HIS A 115 -19.63 0.39 11.33
C HIS A 115 -18.16 0.48 10.87
N PRO A 116 -17.29 -0.46 11.28
CA PRO A 116 -15.90 -0.48 10.84
C PRO A 116 -15.82 -0.68 9.31
N PRO A 117 -14.82 -0.09 8.63
CA PRO A 117 -14.69 -0.23 7.18
C PRO A 117 -14.54 -1.69 6.75
N ASN A 118 -14.86 -2.01 5.51
CA ASN A 118 -14.65 -3.35 4.99
C ASN A 118 -13.19 -3.57 4.55
N TYR A 119 -12.52 -2.48 4.15
CA TYR A 119 -11.17 -2.49 3.61
C TYR A 119 -10.31 -1.39 4.23
N ILE A 120 -9.04 -1.68 4.46
CA ILE A 120 -8.03 -0.72 4.88
C ILE A 120 -6.81 -0.88 3.98
N LEU A 121 -6.31 0.23 3.44
CA LEU A 121 -5.03 0.31 2.76
C LEU A 121 -4.15 1.31 3.51
N LEU A 122 -3.04 0.82 4.05
CA LEU A 122 -2.02 1.65 4.69
C LEU A 122 -0.73 1.61 3.87
N GLU A 123 -0.15 2.77 3.59
CA GLU A 123 1.21 2.90 3.06
C GLU A 123 2.15 3.44 4.16
N ASN A 124 3.39 2.94 4.16
CA ASN A 124 4.44 3.42 5.04
C ASN A 124 5.84 3.20 4.44
N VAL A 125 6.89 3.66 5.11
CA VAL A 125 8.27 3.46 4.67
C VAL A 125 8.76 2.03 4.94
N LYS A 126 9.80 1.61 4.20
CA LYS A 126 10.58 0.41 4.53
C LYS A 126 11.12 0.50 5.96
N GLY A 127 10.97 -0.56 6.74
CA GLY A 127 11.30 -0.63 8.17
C GLY A 127 10.09 -0.46 9.09
N PHE A 128 8.94 0.00 8.58
CA PHE A 128 7.70 0.03 9.37
C PHE A 128 7.28 -1.37 9.82
N GLU A 129 7.53 -2.40 9.00
CA GLU A 129 7.23 -3.81 9.30
C GLU A 129 7.94 -4.35 10.56
N GLU A 130 8.96 -3.65 11.05
CA GLU A 130 9.71 -4.00 12.25
C GLU A 130 9.35 -3.14 13.47
N SER A 131 8.41 -2.20 13.32
CA SER A 131 8.11 -1.18 14.32
C SER A 131 7.01 -1.60 15.29
N ASP A 132 7.04 -1.02 16.50
CA ASP A 132 5.97 -1.18 17.49
C ASP A 132 4.61 -0.67 16.95
N SER A 133 4.62 0.36 16.08
CA SER A 133 3.43 0.87 15.40
C SER A 133 2.78 -0.15 14.48
N ARG A 134 3.58 -1.00 13.81
CA ARG A 134 3.04 -2.11 13.02
C ARG A 134 2.42 -3.17 13.90
N ASP A 135 3.01 -3.47 15.06
CA ASP A 135 2.43 -4.42 15.99
C ASP A 135 1.06 -3.94 16.50
N LEU A 136 0.93 -2.64 16.83
CA LEU A 136 -0.35 -2.02 17.20
C LEU A 136 -1.38 -2.05 16.06
N LEU A 137 -0.97 -1.86 14.80
CA LEU A 137 -1.83 -2.04 13.63
C LEU A 137 -2.40 -3.45 13.58
N VAL A 138 -1.54 -4.45 13.70
CA VAL A 138 -1.94 -5.86 13.62
C VAL A 138 -2.88 -6.24 14.77
N GLU A 139 -2.60 -5.76 15.99
CA GLU A 139 -3.49 -5.96 17.14
C GLU A 139 -4.87 -5.33 16.93
N ALA A 140 -4.94 -4.09 16.44
CA ALA A 140 -6.20 -3.42 16.14
C ALA A 140 -7.00 -4.12 15.03
N LEU A 141 -6.32 -4.54 13.96
CA LEU A 141 -6.93 -5.30 12.86
C LEU A 141 -7.51 -6.63 13.36
N ALA A 142 -6.74 -7.38 14.16
CA ALA A 142 -7.19 -8.64 14.74
C ALA A 142 -8.40 -8.44 15.67
N GLY A 143 -8.35 -7.43 16.55
CA GLY A 143 -9.44 -7.06 17.45
C GLY A 143 -10.73 -6.66 16.73
N ALA A 144 -10.62 -6.13 15.51
CA ALA A 144 -11.76 -5.71 14.69
C ALA A 144 -12.21 -6.76 13.64
N GLY A 145 -11.59 -7.95 13.64
CA GLY A 145 -11.97 -9.08 12.79
C GLY A 145 -11.50 -8.97 11.33
N TYR A 146 -10.32 -8.39 11.13
CA TYR A 146 -9.67 -8.32 9.82
C TYR A 146 -8.65 -9.43 9.63
N GLU A 147 -8.48 -9.79 8.37
CA GLU A 147 -7.28 -10.45 7.87
C GLU A 147 -6.51 -9.46 6.97
N PHE A 148 -5.19 -9.65 6.83
CA PHE A 148 -4.35 -8.70 6.12
C PHE A 148 -3.18 -9.35 5.38
N GLN A 149 -2.64 -8.62 4.42
CA GLN A 149 -1.39 -8.91 3.73
C GLN A 149 -0.46 -7.70 3.79
N GLU A 150 0.83 -7.97 3.98
CA GLU A 150 1.87 -6.95 4.02
C GLU A 150 2.76 -7.09 2.80
N LEU A 151 3.04 -5.97 2.14
CA LEU A 151 3.87 -5.91 0.95
C LEU A 151 5.03 -4.93 1.16
N LEU A 152 6.16 -5.20 0.53
CA LEU A 152 7.28 -4.28 0.40
C LEU A 152 7.64 -4.21 -1.09
N ILE A 153 7.13 -3.18 -1.77
CA ILE A 153 7.17 -3.07 -3.24
C ILE A 153 7.68 -1.70 -3.68
N THR A 154 8.13 -1.63 -4.93
CA THR A 154 8.73 -0.44 -5.56
C THR A 154 8.14 -0.19 -6.95
N PRO A 155 8.02 1.07 -7.41
CA PRO A 155 7.53 1.39 -8.77
C PRO A 155 8.32 0.72 -9.90
N LEU A 156 9.56 0.31 -9.67
CA LEU A 156 10.36 -0.44 -10.65
C LEU A 156 9.65 -1.72 -11.11
N GLN A 157 8.87 -2.38 -10.24
CA GLN A 157 8.08 -3.57 -10.57
C GLN A 157 6.91 -3.27 -11.52
N LEU A 158 6.51 -2.00 -11.62
CA LEU A 158 5.48 -1.48 -12.51
C LEU A 158 6.06 -0.86 -13.80
N GLY A 159 7.37 -1.01 -14.02
CA GLY A 159 8.05 -0.42 -15.16
C GLY A 159 8.41 1.06 -15.01
N ILE A 160 8.22 1.65 -13.82
CA ILE A 160 8.49 3.08 -13.58
C ILE A 160 9.94 3.27 -13.12
N PRO A 161 10.77 4.10 -13.79
CA PRO A 161 12.21 4.27 -13.52
C PRO A 161 12.52 5.13 -12.28
N ASN A 162 11.86 4.87 -11.15
CA ASN A 162 12.12 5.55 -9.89
C ASN A 162 12.11 4.57 -8.72
N SER A 163 13.23 4.51 -7.98
CA SER A 163 13.32 3.73 -6.75
C SER A 163 12.45 4.38 -5.67
N ARG A 164 11.47 3.64 -5.15
CA ARG A 164 10.63 4.10 -4.05
C ARG A 164 10.03 2.92 -3.30
N MET A 165 10.89 2.08 -2.73
CA MET A 165 10.44 0.97 -1.90
C MET A 165 9.56 1.46 -0.74
N ARG A 166 8.36 0.88 -0.61
CA ARG A 166 7.36 1.22 0.41
C ARG A 166 6.69 -0.01 0.97
N TYR A 167 6.39 0.06 2.25
CA TYR A 167 5.56 -0.89 2.96
C TYR A 167 4.09 -0.59 2.62
N TYR A 168 3.31 -1.64 2.38
CA TYR A 168 1.86 -1.55 2.28
C TYR A 168 1.21 -2.63 3.14
N CYS A 169 0.11 -2.27 3.82
CA CYS A 169 -0.76 -3.23 4.48
C CYS A 169 -2.16 -3.15 3.85
N LEU A 170 -2.61 -4.26 3.29
CA LEU A 170 -3.95 -4.44 2.75
C LEU A 170 -4.73 -5.27 3.76
N ALA A 171 -5.79 -4.72 4.35
CA ALA A 171 -6.63 -5.45 5.28
C ALA A 171 -8.09 -5.49 4.81
N ARG A 172 -8.76 -6.60 5.11
CA ARG A 172 -10.18 -6.83 4.78
C ARG A 172 -10.89 -7.56 5.91
N ARG A 173 -12.18 -7.29 6.11
CA ARG A 173 -12.97 -8.01 7.13
C ARG A 173 -13.34 -9.43 6.68
N VAL A 174 -13.14 -10.42 7.56
CA VAL A 174 -13.32 -11.86 7.28
C VAL A 174 -14.76 -12.23 6.87
N ALA A 175 -15.77 -11.46 7.27
CA ALA A 175 -17.17 -11.77 7.02
C ALA A 175 -17.68 -11.55 5.57
N LYS A 176 -16.81 -11.22 4.60
CA LYS A 176 -17.19 -10.92 3.21
C LYS A 176 -16.73 -12.01 2.23
N VAL A 177 -17.52 -12.26 1.18
CA VAL A 177 -17.24 -13.25 0.12
C VAL A 177 -16.04 -12.80 -0.73
N GLY A 178 -15.07 -13.70 -0.92
CA GLY A 178 -13.83 -13.47 -1.69
C GLY A 178 -12.60 -13.83 -0.86
N GLY A 179 -11.45 -14.04 -1.50
CA GLY A 179 -10.13 -14.32 -0.89
C GLY A 179 -9.12 -13.21 -1.21
N PHE A 180 -8.02 -13.09 -0.46
CA PHE A 180 -6.80 -12.58 -1.09
C PHE A 180 -6.38 -13.56 -2.20
N VAL A 181 -5.76 -13.05 -3.27
CA VAL A 181 -5.29 -13.88 -4.40
C VAL A 181 -4.34 -14.98 -3.89
N LYS A 182 -3.43 -14.62 -3.00
CA LYS A 182 -2.62 -15.57 -2.22
C LYS A 182 -3.19 -15.68 -0.80
N PRO A 183 -3.11 -16.86 -0.14
CA PRO A 183 -3.46 -16.99 1.26
C PRO A 183 -2.66 -16.01 2.14
N VAL A 184 -3.19 -15.66 3.32
CA VAL A 184 -2.43 -14.89 4.31
C VAL A 184 -1.30 -15.76 4.85
N THR A 185 -0.06 -15.45 4.49
CA THR A 185 1.12 -16.25 4.84
C THR A 185 1.85 -15.77 6.10
N GLY A 186 1.47 -14.62 6.66
CA GLY A 186 2.20 -13.98 7.77
C GLY A 186 3.61 -13.52 7.37
N THR A 187 3.91 -13.50 6.07
CA THR A 187 5.21 -13.08 5.51
C THR A 187 5.05 -11.83 4.66
N LEU A 188 6.10 -11.01 4.63
CA LEU A 188 6.18 -9.79 3.83
C LEU A 188 6.35 -10.16 2.34
N ILE A 189 5.43 -9.73 1.49
CA ILE A 189 5.43 -10.04 0.06
C ILE A 189 6.25 -8.99 -0.70
N GLY A 190 7.24 -9.43 -1.48
CA GLY A 190 8.16 -8.56 -2.22
C GLY A 190 7.79 -8.19 -3.64
N TYR A 191 6.62 -8.62 -4.11
CA TYR A 191 6.13 -8.45 -5.48
C TYR A 191 4.64 -8.11 -5.47
N ILE A 192 4.10 -7.69 -6.61
CA ILE A 192 2.68 -7.43 -6.80
C ILE A 192 2.00 -8.72 -7.27
N PRO A 193 1.14 -9.37 -6.46
CA PRO A 193 0.65 -10.72 -6.77
C PRO A 193 -0.09 -10.89 -8.09
N SER A 194 -0.77 -9.85 -8.59
CA SER A 194 -1.55 -9.88 -9.83
C SER A 194 -0.72 -9.73 -11.10
N LEU A 195 0.58 -9.44 -11.02
CA LEU A 195 1.45 -9.27 -12.19
C LEU A 195 2.19 -10.54 -12.60
N GLU A 196 2.15 -11.59 -11.78
CA GLU A 196 2.85 -12.86 -12.05
C GLU A 196 1.95 -13.93 -12.71
N GLU A 197 0.63 -13.75 -12.72
CA GLU A 197 -0.31 -14.75 -13.27
C GLU A 197 -0.29 -14.85 -14.81
N ASP A 198 0.28 -13.86 -15.51
CA ASP A 198 0.38 -13.88 -16.98
C ASP A 198 1.56 -14.70 -17.53
N GLY A 199 2.35 -15.35 -16.66
CA GLY A 199 3.57 -16.07 -17.03
C GLY A 199 3.45 -17.58 -17.28
N ASN A 200 2.29 -18.20 -17.04
CA ASN A 200 2.10 -19.66 -17.17
C ASN A 200 0.69 -20.03 -17.65
N GLY A 201 0.17 -19.30 -18.64
CA GLY A 201 -1.01 -19.72 -19.39
C GLY A 201 -0.70 -20.89 -20.33
N GLU A 202 -0.54 -22.10 -19.78
CA GLU A 202 -0.90 -23.29 -20.55
C GLU A 202 -2.42 -23.25 -20.72
N GLU A 203 -2.87 -22.89 -21.92
CA GLU A 203 -4.23 -23.16 -22.39
C GLU A 203 -4.50 -24.66 -22.24
N LYS A 204 -5.15 -25.05 -21.14
CA LYS A 204 -5.85 -26.33 -21.08
C LYS A 204 -7.21 -26.14 -21.71
N ASP A 205 -7.19 -26.33 -23.01
CA ASP A 205 -8.32 -26.60 -23.90
C ASP A 205 -9.23 -27.67 -23.25
N THR A 206 -10.34 -27.25 -22.65
CA THR A 206 -11.37 -28.18 -22.16
C THR A 206 -12.28 -28.55 -23.33
N MET A 207 -11.89 -29.59 -24.06
CA MET A 207 -12.78 -30.27 -25.00
C MET A 207 -13.98 -30.86 -24.25
N GLU A 208 -15.18 -30.41 -24.65
CA GLU A 208 -16.46 -31.03 -24.35
C GLU A 208 -16.50 -32.51 -24.81
N LYS A 209 -16.99 -33.41 -23.94
CA LYS A 209 -17.70 -34.63 -24.36
C LYS A 209 -18.84 -34.97 -23.40
N GLN A 210 -20.04 -34.60 -23.86
CA GLN A 210 -21.31 -35.35 -23.92
C GLN A 210 -21.65 -36.39 -22.83
N ASP A 211 -22.75 -36.09 -22.15
CA ASP A 211 -23.91 -36.94 -21.77
C ASP A 211 -23.78 -38.47 -21.80
N PHE A 212 -24.11 -39.11 -20.66
CA PHE A 212 -24.91 -40.34 -20.66
C PHE A 212 -25.80 -40.44 -19.42
N VAL A 213 -26.97 -41.03 -19.63
CA VAL A 213 -28.24 -40.91 -18.89
C VAL A 213 -28.52 -42.11 -17.97
N ASP A 214 -29.12 -41.80 -16.81
CA ASP A 214 -30.10 -42.55 -15.97
C ASP A 214 -29.82 -43.96 -15.41
N GLY A 215 -30.35 -44.20 -14.20
CA GLY A 215 -30.41 -45.53 -13.59
C GLY A 215 -30.68 -45.56 -12.08
N ARG A 216 -31.92 -45.32 -11.66
CA ARG A 216 -32.44 -45.61 -10.29
C ARG A 216 -32.10 -47.04 -9.83
N ARG A 217 -31.90 -47.23 -8.51
CA ARG A 217 -32.60 -48.28 -7.71
C ARG A 217 -32.42 -48.12 -6.18
N GLN A 218 -33.53 -48.39 -5.50
CA GLN A 218 -33.78 -48.50 -4.06
C GLN A 218 -33.02 -49.65 -3.37
N GLY A 219 -32.83 -49.52 -2.05
CA GLY A 219 -32.52 -50.64 -1.15
C GLY A 219 -32.29 -50.19 0.30
N ASP A 220 -33.31 -50.37 1.13
CA ASP A 220 -33.35 -50.19 2.59
C ASP A 220 -32.69 -51.37 3.33
N LEU A 221 -32.23 -51.15 4.58
CA LEU A 221 -32.41 -52.02 5.78
C LEU A 221 -31.35 -51.77 6.90
N SER A 222 -31.82 -51.11 7.96
CA SER A 222 -31.70 -51.44 9.41
C SER A 222 -30.44 -52.05 10.04
N GLY A 223 -29.99 -51.50 11.19
CA GLY A 223 -29.17 -52.22 12.18
C GLY A 223 -28.72 -51.39 13.40
N LEU A 224 -29.10 -51.83 14.61
CA LEU A 224 -29.00 -51.20 15.95
C LEU A 224 -27.58 -50.82 16.46
N SER A 225 -27.47 -49.73 17.24
CA SER A 225 -27.27 -49.74 18.71
C SER A 225 -26.71 -48.42 19.28
N THR A 226 -27.18 -48.04 20.47
CA THR A 226 -26.67 -46.97 21.38
C THR A 226 -26.12 -47.63 22.66
N PRO A 227 -25.57 -46.92 23.68
CA PRO A 227 -25.05 -45.53 23.77
C PRO A 227 -23.67 -45.43 24.47
N VAL A 228 -22.88 -44.37 24.22
CA VAL A 228 -21.92 -43.86 25.22
C VAL A 228 -21.88 -42.33 25.15
N ALA A 229 -22.19 -41.69 26.27
CA ALA A 229 -22.07 -40.26 26.49
C ALA A 229 -20.60 -39.82 26.54
N VAL A 230 -20.29 -38.55 26.23
CA VAL A 230 -19.45 -37.63 27.05
C VAL A 230 -19.04 -36.37 26.28
N LYS A 231 -19.23 -35.23 26.96
CA LYS A 231 -18.61 -33.88 26.83
C LYS A 231 -19.01 -32.95 25.67
N LYS A 232 -19.67 -31.86 26.09
CA LYS A 232 -19.71 -30.54 25.44
C LYS A 232 -18.31 -30.11 25.00
N GLN A 233 -18.06 -30.10 23.69
CA GLN A 233 -16.92 -29.39 23.11
C GLN A 233 -17.35 -27.94 22.87
N ARG A 234 -16.70 -27.03 23.61
CA ARG A 234 -16.58 -25.63 23.20
C ARG A 234 -15.93 -25.62 21.82
N THR A 235 -16.63 -25.09 20.82
CA THR A 235 -16.05 -24.78 19.51
C THR A 235 -15.04 -23.65 19.72
N GLY A 236 -13.78 -24.03 19.92
CA GLY A 236 -12.65 -23.12 19.90
C GLY A 236 -12.52 -22.55 18.50
N ILE A 237 -12.66 -21.23 18.39
CA ILE A 237 -12.19 -20.49 17.22
C ILE A 237 -10.69 -20.74 17.15
N SER A 238 -10.22 -21.32 16.05
CA SER A 238 -8.81 -21.53 15.76
C SER A 238 -8.16 -20.17 15.53
N THR A 239 -7.72 -19.52 16.60
CA THR A 239 -6.74 -18.45 16.51
C THR A 239 -5.44 -19.06 16.00
N SER A 240 -5.06 -18.77 14.75
CA SER A 240 -3.71 -19.02 14.27
C SER A 240 -2.76 -18.16 15.10
N THR A 241 -2.19 -18.75 16.15
CA THR A 241 -1.01 -18.24 16.83
C THR A 241 0.10 -18.17 15.79
N VAL A 242 0.44 -16.95 15.35
CA VAL A 242 1.63 -16.70 14.55
C VAL A 242 2.83 -16.98 15.45
N THR A 243 3.35 -18.21 15.38
CA THR A 243 4.65 -18.55 15.96
C THR A 243 5.71 -17.84 15.15
N LYS A 244 6.60 -17.08 15.81
CA LYS A 244 7.74 -16.35 15.20
C LYS A 244 8.84 -17.26 14.62
N ASP A 245 8.60 -18.57 14.56
CA ASP A 245 9.55 -19.57 14.08
C ASP A 245 9.07 -20.13 12.73
N GLY A 246 9.21 -19.33 11.69
CA GLY A 246 9.16 -19.77 10.30
C GLY A 246 10.42 -19.23 9.62
N ASP A 247 11.08 -20.06 8.81
CA ASP A 247 12.26 -19.67 8.03
C ASP A 247 12.08 -18.26 7.46
N ALA A 248 12.91 -17.32 7.93
CA ALA A 248 12.78 -15.93 7.55
C ALA A 248 13.02 -15.81 6.04
N ALA A 249 11.94 -15.74 5.27
CA ALA A 249 12.02 -15.44 3.85
C ALA A 249 12.89 -14.19 3.69
N ALA A 250 13.90 -14.26 2.82
CA ALA A 250 14.79 -13.14 2.57
C ALA A 250 13.96 -11.90 2.22
N LYS A 251 14.25 -10.78 2.89
CA LYS A 251 13.49 -9.56 2.68
C LYS A 251 13.64 -9.09 1.24
N PRO A 252 12.60 -8.51 0.64
CA PRO A 252 12.67 -7.94 -0.69
C PRO A 252 13.77 -6.87 -0.77
N ASP A 253 14.68 -7.03 -1.73
CA ASP A 253 15.82 -6.14 -1.94
C ASP A 253 15.68 -5.40 -3.27
N GLU A 254 15.70 -4.07 -3.20
CA GLU A 254 15.57 -3.21 -4.38
C GLU A 254 16.80 -3.28 -5.27
N ASP A 255 17.99 -3.49 -4.69
CA ASP A 255 19.23 -3.63 -5.44
C ASP A 255 19.25 -4.94 -6.24
N ALA A 256 18.70 -6.02 -5.67
CA ALA A 256 18.51 -7.27 -6.39
C ALA A 256 17.52 -7.14 -7.56
N LEU A 257 16.44 -6.36 -7.39
CA LEU A 257 15.48 -6.07 -8.47
C LEU A 257 16.13 -5.25 -9.60
N LEU A 258 16.96 -4.26 -9.25
CA LEU A 258 17.71 -3.47 -10.23
C LEU A 258 18.79 -4.28 -10.96
N ALA A 259 19.32 -5.32 -10.32
CA ALA A 259 20.28 -6.25 -10.90
C ALA A 259 19.64 -7.29 -11.84
N ASP A 260 18.31 -7.47 -11.78
CA ASP A 260 17.58 -8.38 -12.68
C ASP A 260 17.54 -7.80 -14.11
N PRO A 261 18.23 -8.42 -15.09
CA PRO A 261 18.26 -7.93 -16.46
C PRO A 261 16.88 -7.94 -17.13
N MET A 262 15.98 -8.84 -16.72
CA MET A 262 14.64 -8.95 -17.30
C MET A 262 13.69 -7.90 -16.78
N LEU A 263 13.79 -7.54 -15.50
CA LEU A 263 13.07 -6.40 -14.98
C LEU A 263 13.62 -5.09 -15.57
N ALA A 264 14.94 -4.93 -15.63
CA ALA A 264 15.59 -3.73 -16.17
C ALA A 264 15.18 -3.40 -17.61
N LEU A 265 14.92 -4.42 -18.45
CA LEU A 265 14.44 -4.24 -19.82
C LEU A 265 12.96 -3.84 -19.92
N LYS A 266 12.15 -4.16 -18.90
CA LYS A 266 10.73 -3.79 -18.80
C LYS A 266 10.50 -2.41 -18.21
N VAL A 267 11.50 -1.82 -17.53
CA VAL A 267 11.42 -0.47 -16.95
C VAL A 267 11.60 0.59 -18.03
N ASP A 268 10.69 1.55 -18.12
CA ASP A 268 10.75 2.67 -19.06
C ASP A 268 12.05 3.48 -18.95
N THR A 269 12.39 4.20 -20.01
CA THR A 269 13.41 5.25 -19.94
C THR A 269 12.85 6.50 -19.28
N LEU A 270 13.70 7.28 -18.61
CA LEU A 270 13.32 8.57 -18.02
C LEU A 270 12.76 9.54 -19.05
N GLU A 271 13.14 9.41 -20.33
CA GLU A 271 12.64 10.25 -21.43
C GLU A 271 11.11 10.41 -21.45
N GLN A 272 10.36 9.37 -21.09
CA GLN A 272 8.89 9.39 -21.10
C GLN A 272 8.29 10.31 -20.02
N TYR A 273 9.08 10.66 -19.00
CA TYR A 273 8.64 11.42 -17.82
C TYR A 273 9.19 12.87 -17.80
N ILE A 274 9.93 13.28 -18.84
CA ILE A 274 10.52 14.62 -18.94
C ILE A 274 9.59 15.54 -19.71
N GLU A 275 9.15 16.62 -19.06
CA GLU A 275 8.29 17.63 -19.68
C GLU A 275 9.05 18.65 -20.54
N PHE A 276 10.23 19.10 -20.08
CA PHE A 276 11.04 20.12 -20.76
C PHE A 276 12.19 19.46 -21.52
N LYS A 277 12.01 19.23 -22.83
CA LYS A 277 13.07 18.66 -23.69
C LYS A 277 14.00 19.73 -24.30
N ASP A 278 13.55 20.99 -24.37
CA ASP A 278 14.37 22.09 -24.89
C ASP A 278 15.28 22.66 -23.80
N VAL A 279 16.58 22.46 -23.97
CA VAL A 279 17.62 22.99 -23.06
C VAL A 279 17.65 24.53 -23.02
N ASN A 280 17.10 25.19 -24.04
CA ASN A 280 17.03 26.65 -24.12
C ASN A 280 15.70 27.22 -23.60
N ASP A 281 14.80 26.38 -23.09
CA ASP A 281 13.56 26.89 -22.48
C ASP A 281 13.91 27.79 -21.29
N PRO A 282 13.49 29.06 -21.27
CA PRO A 282 13.84 30.01 -20.22
C PRO A 282 13.37 29.55 -18.83
N ARG A 283 12.38 28.66 -18.76
CA ARG A 283 11.92 28.05 -17.50
C ARG A 283 12.91 27.06 -16.92
N MET A 284 13.95 26.64 -17.65
CA MET A 284 14.99 25.73 -17.17
C MET A 284 15.97 26.39 -16.22
N GLU A 285 16.17 27.71 -16.32
CA GLU A 285 17.13 28.45 -15.50
C GLU A 285 16.91 28.23 -13.99
N ARG A 286 15.65 28.19 -13.54
CA ARG A 286 15.29 27.95 -12.12
C ARG A 286 15.57 26.53 -11.62
N TYR A 287 15.78 25.58 -12.52
CA TYR A 287 16.08 24.18 -12.19
C TYR A 287 17.56 23.85 -12.34
N MET A 288 18.36 24.75 -12.93
CA MET A 288 19.81 24.55 -13.05
C MET A 288 20.48 24.57 -11.69
N ILE A 289 21.43 23.65 -11.51
CA ILE A 289 22.22 23.57 -10.28
C ILE A 289 23.29 24.67 -10.34
N PRO A 290 23.41 25.54 -9.32
CA PRO A 290 24.42 26.58 -9.33
C PRO A 290 25.85 26.01 -9.43
N ASP A 291 26.73 26.67 -10.19
CA ASP A 291 28.13 26.24 -10.38
C ASP A 291 28.86 26.02 -9.05
N LYS A 292 28.62 26.88 -8.05
CA LYS A 292 29.20 26.73 -6.71
C LYS A 292 28.81 25.40 -6.04
N THR A 293 27.58 24.94 -6.26
CA THR A 293 27.08 23.66 -5.75
C THR A 293 27.71 22.50 -6.52
N LEU A 294 27.80 22.59 -7.85
CA LEU A 294 28.46 21.58 -8.69
C LEU A 294 29.96 21.44 -8.36
N LEU A 295 30.68 22.55 -8.20
CA LEU A 295 32.11 22.53 -7.86
C LEU A 295 32.36 21.93 -6.47
N LYS A 296 31.47 22.19 -5.52
CA LYS A 296 31.62 21.72 -4.14
C LYS A 296 31.17 20.28 -3.94
N TYR A 297 30.08 19.87 -4.59
CA TYR A 297 29.38 18.63 -4.31
C TYR A 297 29.15 17.74 -5.54
N GLY A 298 29.70 18.10 -6.70
CA GLY A 298 29.47 17.42 -7.99
C GLY A 298 29.65 15.90 -7.94
N ARG A 299 30.63 15.42 -7.17
CA ARG A 299 30.94 14.00 -7.01
C ARG A 299 29.93 13.21 -6.15
N LEU A 300 29.05 13.90 -5.44
CA LEU A 300 28.02 13.27 -4.58
C LEU A 300 26.69 13.09 -5.32
N PHE A 301 26.53 13.69 -6.50
CA PHE A 301 25.31 13.55 -7.27
C PHE A 301 25.25 12.20 -7.98
N ASP A 302 24.10 11.54 -7.88
CA ASP A 302 23.69 10.50 -8.82
C ASP A 302 23.15 11.19 -10.07
N ILE A 303 23.88 11.06 -11.19
CA ILE A 303 23.57 11.74 -12.46
C ILE A 303 22.89 10.74 -13.40
N VAL A 304 21.73 11.11 -13.93
CA VAL A 304 20.94 10.30 -14.86
C VAL A 304 20.75 11.03 -16.20
N LYS A 305 20.55 10.26 -17.27
CA LYS A 305 20.29 10.74 -18.64
C LYS A 305 18.90 10.30 -19.11
N GLU A 306 18.40 10.83 -20.22
CA GLU A 306 17.09 10.47 -20.79
C GLU A 306 16.93 8.96 -21.03
N THR A 307 18.00 8.28 -21.45
CA THR A 307 18.04 6.85 -21.72
C THR A 307 18.16 5.99 -20.46
N THR A 308 18.36 6.61 -19.29
CA THR A 308 18.50 5.89 -18.02
C THR A 308 17.15 5.32 -17.59
N ARG A 309 17.17 4.08 -17.06
CA ARG A 309 15.98 3.32 -16.61
C ARG A 309 15.89 3.21 -15.08
N ARG A 310 16.50 4.18 -14.38
CA ARG A 310 16.48 4.30 -12.92
C ARG A 310 16.65 5.74 -12.48
N SER A 311 16.19 6.02 -11.28
CA SER A 311 16.53 7.21 -10.51
C SER A 311 16.41 6.88 -9.02
N CYS A 312 17.17 7.58 -8.20
CA CYS A 312 17.08 7.50 -6.74
C CYS A 312 15.71 8.00 -6.24
N CYS A 313 15.31 7.53 -5.07
CA CYS A 313 14.10 8.01 -4.39
C CYS A 313 14.17 9.52 -4.14
N PHE A 314 13.13 10.23 -4.55
CA PHE A 314 12.98 11.65 -4.24
C PHE A 314 12.46 11.83 -2.81
N THR A 315 13.23 12.55 -2.00
CA THR A 315 12.84 12.95 -0.65
C THR A 315 12.31 14.38 -0.65
N LYS A 316 11.63 14.78 0.43
CA LYS A 316 11.16 16.17 0.61
C LYS A 316 12.28 17.22 0.56
N GLY A 317 13.53 16.79 0.73
CA GLY A 317 14.71 17.66 0.70
C GLY A 317 15.28 17.85 -0.70
N TYR A 318 14.73 17.20 -1.73
CA TYR A 318 15.13 17.41 -3.11
C TYR A 318 15.02 18.90 -3.46
N TYR A 319 15.96 19.41 -4.27
CA TYR A 319 16.21 20.84 -4.52
C TYR A 319 16.94 21.60 -3.40
N HIS A 320 16.83 21.18 -2.14
CA HIS A 320 17.46 21.89 -1.00
C HIS A 320 18.78 21.26 -0.53
N PHE A 321 18.88 19.94 -0.57
CA PHE A 321 20.07 19.21 -0.16
C PHE A 321 20.61 18.35 -1.30
N VAL A 322 21.93 18.24 -1.38
CA VAL A 322 22.63 17.54 -2.46
C VAL A 322 22.62 16.03 -2.28
N GLU A 323 22.92 15.56 -1.07
CA GLU A 323 23.13 14.14 -0.81
C GLU A 323 21.82 13.44 -0.43
N SER A 324 21.61 12.24 -0.98
CA SER A 324 20.52 11.33 -0.59
C SER A 324 19.10 11.90 -0.73
N THR A 325 18.87 12.83 -1.66
CA THR A 325 17.55 13.42 -1.91
C THR A 325 16.92 13.08 -3.25
N GLY A 326 17.69 12.52 -4.18
CA GLY A 326 17.24 12.12 -5.52
C GLY A 326 18.36 12.24 -6.55
N SER A 327 18.12 11.73 -7.77
CA SER A 327 19.04 11.89 -8.90
C SER A 327 18.95 13.29 -9.49
N ILE A 328 20.00 13.75 -10.17
CA ILE A 328 19.97 14.95 -11.01
C ILE A 328 20.06 14.57 -12.48
N PHE A 329 19.42 15.37 -13.33
CA PHE A 329 19.29 15.07 -14.74
C PHE A 329 20.33 15.82 -15.59
N GLN A 330 21.10 15.10 -16.40
CA GLN A 330 22.02 15.70 -17.36
C GLN A 330 21.28 16.07 -18.65
N MET A 331 21.04 17.36 -18.85
CA MET A 331 20.36 17.90 -20.04
C MET A 331 21.29 18.08 -21.25
N VAL A 332 22.58 18.32 -21.02
CA VAL A 332 23.54 18.61 -22.09
C VAL A 332 24.24 17.32 -22.48
N THR A 333 24.03 16.86 -23.72
CA THR A 333 24.90 15.84 -24.32
C THR A 333 26.28 16.44 -24.51
N ASP A 334 27.33 15.69 -24.16
CA ASP A 334 28.72 16.14 -24.29
C ASP A 334 28.91 16.83 -25.65
N LYS A 335 29.39 18.08 -25.62
CA LYS A 335 29.83 18.75 -26.85
C LYS A 335 31.04 17.98 -27.38
N ASP A 336 30.99 17.63 -28.66
CA ASP A 336 32.16 17.18 -29.43
C ASP A 336 33.38 18.10 -29.24
#